data_AF-A0A8C0LMZ7-F1
#
_entry.id   AF-A0A8C0LMZ7-F1
#
_cell.length_a   1.000
_cell.length_b   1.000
_cell.length_c   1.000
_cell.angle_alpha   90.00
_cell.angle_beta   90.00
_cell.angle_gamma   90.00
#
_symmetry.space_group_name_H-M   'P 1'
#
loop_
_entity.id
_entity.type
_entity.pdbx_description
1 polymer ?
#
loop_
_entity_poly.entity_id
_entity_poly.type
_entity_poly.pdbx_seq_one_letter_code
_entity_poly.pdbx_strand_id
1 'polypeptide(L)'
;MAKQIQKEIQRGVESWISLGNRRPHLSIILVGDNPASHTYVRKKIRAASAVGICSEIILKPKDVSQEELLDITDQLNMDPRVSGILVQLPLPEAAQLWSGLEVFGI
;
A
#
# COMPACT_ATOMS: atom_id res chain seq x y z
N MET A 1 6.59 -17.34 -14.56
CA MET A 1 6.43 -15.89 -14.78
C MET A 1 6.45 -15.11 -13.46
N ALA A 2 5.45 -15.22 -12.58
CA ALA A 2 5.43 -14.45 -11.31
C ALA A 2 6.69 -14.58 -10.42
N LYS A 3 7.22 -15.80 -10.25
CA LYS A 3 8.46 -16.03 -9.48
C LYS A 3 9.71 -15.37 -10.09
N GLN A 4 9.75 -15.24 -11.42
CA GLN A 4 10.88 -14.61 -12.12
C GLN A 4 10.84 -13.10 -11.91
N ILE A 5 9.67 -12.49 -12.05
CA ILE A 5 9.44 -11.07 -11.77
C ILE A 5 9.78 -10.76 -10.30
N GLN A 6 9.37 -11.60 -9.35
CA GLN A 6 9.73 -11.41 -7.93
C GLN A 6 11.25 -11.41 -7.70
N LYS A 7 12.00 -12.30 -8.37
CA LYS A 7 13.47 -12.31 -8.28
C LYS A 7 14.12 -11.08 -8.90
N GLU A 8 13.53 -10.53 -9.96
CA GLU A 8 14.01 -9.28 -10.57
C GLU A 8 13.76 -8.09 -9.64
N ILE A 9 12.55 -7.99 -9.07
CA ILE A 9 12.22 -6.95 -8.09
C ILE A 9 13.12 -7.06 -6.86
N GLN A 10 13.30 -8.26 -6.31
CA GLN A 10 14.17 -8.48 -5.15
C GLN A 10 15.60 -7.99 -5.40
N ARG A 11 16.20 -8.35 -6.54
CA ARG A 11 17.55 -7.87 -6.92
C ARG A 11 17.59 -6.35 -7.09
N GLY A 12 16.52 -5.77 -7.62
CA GLY A 12 16.37 -4.31 -7.72
C GLY A 12 16.37 -3.64 -6.34
N VAL A 13 15.59 -4.18 -5.39
CA VAL A 13 15.52 -3.67 -4.02
C VAL A 13 16.87 -3.82 -3.30
N GLU A 14 17.54 -4.96 -3.45
CA GLU A 14 18.88 -5.18 -2.87
C GLU A 14 19.92 -4.19 -3.41
N SER A 15 19.91 -3.96 -4.73
CA SER A 15 20.79 -2.99 -5.39
C SER A 15 20.47 -1.56 -4.96
N TRP A 16 19.20 -1.22 -4.83
CA TRP A 16 18.76 0.09 -4.36
C TRP A 16 19.28 0.41 -2.95
N ILE A 17 19.18 -0.57 -2.05
CA ILE A 17 19.66 -0.44 -0.66
C ILE A 17 21.19 -0.39 -0.62
N SER A 18 21.89 -1.17 -1.46
CA SER A 18 23.37 -1.17 -1.47
C SER A 18 23.97 0.16 -1.95
N LEU A 19 23.23 0.93 -2.74
CA LEU A 19 23.56 2.30 -3.11
C LEU A 19 23.36 3.33 -1.98
N GLY A 20 22.94 2.89 -0.78
CA GLY A 20 22.72 3.74 0.40
C GLY A 20 21.32 4.33 0.49
N ASN A 21 20.41 3.98 -0.42
CA ASN A 21 19.02 4.43 -0.35
C ASN A 21 18.24 3.69 0.74
N ARG A 22 17.17 4.33 1.23
CA ARG A 22 16.25 3.69 2.18
C ARG A 22 15.50 2.55 1.50
N ARG A 23 15.22 1.50 2.29
CA ARG A 23 14.36 0.39 1.85
C ARG A 23 12.97 0.92 1.47
N PRO A 24 12.40 0.53 0.32
CA PRO A 24 11.06 0.97 -0.06
C PRO A 24 10.01 0.53 0.96
N HIS A 25 9.01 1.37 1.19
CA HIS A 25 7.91 1.12 2.12
C HIS A 25 6.56 1.31 1.43
N LEU A 26 5.67 0.32 1.56
CA LEU A 26 4.31 0.33 1.01
C LEU A 26 3.27 0.36 2.14
N SER A 27 2.50 1.43 2.23
CA SER A 27 1.40 1.56 3.18
C SER A 27 0.07 1.22 2.50
N ILE A 28 -0.66 0.24 3.03
CA ILE A 28 -1.94 -0.20 2.47
C ILE A 28 -3.09 0.23 3.38
N ILE A 29 -3.98 1.08 2.88
CA ILE A 29 -5.20 1.48 3.59
C ILE A 29 -6.31 0.47 3.26
N LEU A 30 -6.87 -0.15 4.30
CA LEU A 30 -7.98 -1.09 4.19
C LEU A 30 -9.17 -0.55 4.99
N VAL A 31 -10.31 -0.38 4.31
CA VAL A 31 -11.53 0.15 4.91
C VAL A 31 -12.57 -0.97 5.07
N GLY A 32 -13.08 -1.12 6.29
CA GLY A 32 -14.05 -2.14 6.67
C GLY A 32 -13.47 -3.55 6.77
N ASP A 33 -14.35 -4.52 7.02
CA ASP A 33 -13.97 -5.88 7.43
C ASP A 33 -14.27 -6.95 6.37
N ASN A 34 -14.27 -6.59 5.09
CA ASN A 34 -14.56 -7.56 4.03
C ASN A 34 -13.50 -8.68 4.01
N PRO A 35 -13.85 -9.96 4.29
CA PRO A 35 -12.88 -11.05 4.40
C PRO A 35 -12.06 -11.29 3.13
N ALA A 36 -12.65 -11.03 1.96
CA ALA A 36 -11.96 -11.13 0.68
C ALA A 36 -10.88 -10.06 0.55
N SER A 37 -11.18 -8.82 0.95
CA SER A 37 -10.23 -7.70 0.98
C SER A 37 -9.07 -7.98 1.94
N HIS A 38 -9.34 -8.46 3.16
CA HIS A 38 -8.28 -8.87 4.10
C HIS A 38 -7.36 -9.93 3.52
N THR A 39 -7.93 -10.96 2.88
CA THR A 39 -7.15 -12.03 2.25
C THR A 39 -6.25 -11.48 1.13
N TYR A 40 -6.79 -10.57 0.33
CA TYR A 40 -6.06 -9.98 -0.78
C TYR A 40 -4.94 -9.04 -0.31
N VAL A 41 -5.19 -8.18 0.68
CA VAL A 41 -4.17 -7.32 1.29
C VAL A 41 -3.06 -8.16 1.94
N ARG A 42 -3.41 -9.23 2.68
CA ARG A 42 -2.39 -10.13 3.26
C ARG A 42 -1.48 -10.75 2.19
N LYS A 43 -2.03 -11.12 1.02
CA LYS A 43 -1.24 -11.61 -0.11
C LYS A 43 -0.29 -10.53 -0.65
N LYS A 44 -0.74 -9.27 -0.74
CA LYS A 44 0.10 -8.13 -1.16
C LYS A 44 1.26 -7.87 -0.20
N ILE A 45 0.98 -7.82 1.12
CA ILE A 45 2.02 -7.68 2.16
C ILE A 45 3.04 -8.81 2.07
N ARG A 46 2.57 -10.06 1.93
CA ARG A 46 3.48 -11.21 1.80
C ARG A 46 4.35 -11.12 0.54
N ALA A 47 3.79 -10.66 -0.57
CA ALA A 47 4.55 -10.47 -1.81
C ALA A 47 5.59 -9.35 -1.69
N ALA A 48 5.23 -8.22 -1.07
CA ALA A 48 6.15 -7.11 -0.82
C ALA A 48 7.30 -7.54 0.10
N SER A 49 6.98 -8.22 1.21
CA SER A 49 7.98 -8.75 2.13
C SER A 49 8.91 -9.76 1.46
N ALA A 50 8.38 -10.64 0.59
CA ALA A 50 9.18 -11.64 -0.11
C ALA A 50 10.23 -11.04 -1.06
N VAL A 51 10.07 -9.78 -1.48
CA VAL A 51 11.03 -9.07 -2.34
C VAL A 51 11.81 -7.99 -1.59
N GLY A 52 11.71 -7.95 -0.25
CA GLY A 52 12.47 -7.03 0.60
C GLY A 52 11.86 -5.64 0.78
N ILE A 53 10.60 -5.43 0.40
CA ILE A 53 9.86 -4.18 0.60
C ILE A 53 9.21 -4.19 2.00
N CYS A 54 9.40 -3.11 2.76
CA CYS A 54 8.66 -2.90 4.01
C CYS A 54 7.20 -2.60 3.70
N SER A 55 6.28 -3.10 4.51
CA SER A 55 4.87 -2.79 4.29
C SER A 55 4.04 -2.85 5.55
N GLU A 56 2.97 -2.07 5.58
CA GLU A 56 2.03 -2.01 6.71
C GLU A 56 0.59 -1.95 6.21
N ILE A 57 -0.34 -2.24 7.13
CA ILE A 57 -1.78 -2.12 6.88
C ILE A 57 -2.34 -1.09 7.85
N ILE A 58 -2.99 -0.07 7.32
CA ILE A 58 -3.77 0.90 8.07
C ILE A 58 -5.23 0.49 7.93
N LEU A 59 -5.76 -0.13 9.00
CA LEU A 59 -7.16 -0.55 9.05
C LEU A 59 -8.04 0.60 9.52
N LYS A 60 -9.10 0.89 8.76
CA LYS A 60 -10.12 1.89 9.10
C LYS A 60 -11.50 1.25 9.10
N PRO A 61 -12.42 1.71 9.95
CA PRO A 61 -13.78 1.18 9.99
C PRO A 61 -14.55 1.60 8.74
N LYS A 62 -15.66 0.91 8.45
CA LYS A 62 -16.46 1.14 7.22
C LYS A 62 -17.16 2.51 7.15
N ASP A 63 -17.26 3.19 8.28
CA ASP A 63 -17.88 4.51 8.46
C ASP A 63 -16.84 5.65 8.47
N VAL A 64 -15.57 5.33 8.17
CA VAL A 64 -14.53 6.34 7.96
C VAL A 64 -14.99 7.37 6.94
N SER A 65 -14.81 8.65 7.25
CA SER A 65 -15.18 9.73 6.35
C SER A 65 -14.18 9.83 5.19
N GLN A 66 -14.63 10.43 4.09
CA GLN A 66 -13.74 10.75 2.98
C GLN A 66 -12.63 11.72 3.39
N GLU A 67 -12.95 12.71 4.24
CA GLU A 67 -11.98 13.68 4.77
C GLU A 67 -10.88 12.97 5.58
N GLU A 68 -11.25 12.00 6.43
CA GLU A 68 -10.26 11.24 7.18
C GLU A 68 -9.36 10.38 6.27
N LEU A 69 -9.91 9.79 5.20
CA LEU A 69 -9.12 9.04 4.22
C LEU A 69 -8.13 9.94 3.45
N LEU A 70 -8.56 11.16 3.12
CA LEU A 70 -7.70 12.19 2.51
C LEU A 70 -6.58 12.59 3.47
N ASP A 71 -6.90 12.91 4.72
CA ASP A 71 -5.93 13.30 5.74
C ASP A 71 -4.87 12.22 5.97
N ILE A 72 -5.28 10.94 6.03
CA ILE A 72 -4.33 9.82 6.14
C ILE A 72 -3.43 9.76 4.91
N THR A 73 -4.01 9.91 3.71
CA THR A 73 -3.24 9.86 2.47
C THR A 73 -2.24 11.02 2.39
N ASP A 74 -2.64 12.22 2.80
CA ASP A 74 -1.76 13.39 2.85
C ASP A 74 -0.64 13.23 3.89
N GLN A 75 -0.95 12.67 5.06
CA GLN A 75 0.07 12.33 6.06
C GLN A 75 1.10 11.34 5.52
N LEU A 76 0.65 10.31 4.79
CA LEU A 76 1.53 9.32 4.18
C LEU A 76 2.35 9.92 3.03
N ASN A 77 1.77 10.80 2.22
CA ASN A 77 2.47 11.51 1.15
C ASN A 77 3.60 12.40 1.68
N MET A 78 3.43 12.97 2.88
CA MET A 78 4.44 13.80 3.54
C MET A 78 5.48 13.00 4.33
N ASP A 79 5.29 11.68 4.51
CA ASP A 79 6.24 10.85 5.23
C ASP A 79 7.37 10.39 4.29
N PRO A 80 8.63 10.87 4.48
CA PRO A 80 9.76 10.50 3.62
C PRO A 80 10.21 9.04 3.80
N ARG A 81 9.53 8.27 4.64
CA ARG A 81 9.72 6.82 4.77
C ARG A 81 8.80 6.05 3.82
N VAL A 82 7.65 6.61 3.44
CA VAL A 82 6.66 5.97 2.58
C VAL A 82 7.08 6.15 1.12
N SER A 83 7.13 5.04 0.38
CA SER A 83 7.49 5.02 -1.04
C SER A 83 6.31 4.66 -1.94
N GLY A 84 5.15 4.38 -1.34
CA GLY A 84 3.95 4.00 -2.06
C GLY A 84 2.78 3.81 -1.12
N ILE A 85 1.61 4.22 -1.59
CA ILE A 85 0.34 4.11 -0.89
C ILE A 85 -0.60 3.28 -1.75
N LEU A 86 -1.39 2.42 -1.13
CA LEU A 86 -2.42 1.65 -1.81
C LEU A 86 -3.70 1.67 -1.00
N VAL A 87 -4.77 2.20 -1.58
CA VAL A 87 -6.11 2.11 -1.00
C VAL A 87 -6.83 0.90 -1.58
N GLN A 88 -7.27 -0.02 -0.71
CA GLN A 88 -7.92 -1.25 -1.13
C GLN A 88 -9.40 -1.03 -1.43
N LEU A 89 -9.78 -1.28 -2.69
CA LEU A 89 -11.16 -1.25 -3.18
C LEU A 89 -11.90 -2.59 -2.95
N PRO A 90 -13.25 -2.59 -2.94
CA PRO A 90 -14.14 -1.42 -2.99
C PRO A 90 -14.14 -0.65 -1.66
N LEU A 91 -14.28 0.67 -1.74
CA LEU A 91 -14.61 1.49 -0.57
C LEU A 91 -16.11 1.39 -0.26
N PRO A 92 -16.52 1.59 1.00
CA PRO A 92 -17.93 1.80 1.35
C PRO A 92 -18.55 2.96 0.56
N GLU A 93 -19.84 2.90 0.28
CA GLU A 93 -20.55 3.89 -0.56
C GLU A 93 -20.35 5.34 -0.08
N ALA A 94 -20.32 5.56 1.24
CA ALA A 94 -20.06 6.87 1.85
C ALA A 94 -18.67 7.45 1.54
N ALA A 95 -17.69 6.59 1.21
CA ALA A 95 -16.32 6.96 0.83
C ALA A 95 -16.06 6.79 -0.69
N GLN A 96 -17.06 6.32 -1.46
CA GLN A 96 -16.89 5.87 -2.84
C GLN A 96 -16.80 7.01 -3.86
N LEU A 97 -17.27 8.22 -3.52
CA LEU A 97 -17.06 9.42 -4.35
C LEU A 97 -15.57 9.79 -4.52
N TRP A 98 -14.70 9.17 -3.71
CA TRP A 98 -13.25 9.25 -3.78
C TRP A 98 -12.61 8.03 -4.47
N SER A 99 -13.30 7.33 -5.38
CA SER A 99 -12.69 6.22 -6.14
C SER A 99 -11.70 6.71 -7.23
N GLY A 100 -10.92 7.75 -6.92
CA GLY A 100 -9.83 8.25 -7.76
C GLY A 100 -8.88 7.12 -8.06
N LEU A 101 -8.94 6.63 -9.29
CA LEU A 101 -8.16 5.53 -9.87
C LEU A 101 -6.65 5.79 -9.96
N GLU A 102 -6.14 6.86 -9.33
CA GLU A 102 -4.80 7.38 -9.55
C GLU A 102 -4.16 7.90 -8.26
N VAL A 103 -3.85 7.01 -7.33
CA VAL A 103 -2.72 7.28 -6.41
C VAL A 103 -1.58 6.34 -6.76
N PHE A 104 -1.08 6.50 -7.98
CA PHE A 104 0.34 6.30 -8.28
C PHE A 104 0.98 7.67 -8.24
N GLY A 105 1.62 7.97 -7.12
CA GLY A 105 2.44 9.15 -6.89
C GLY A 105 2.89 9.05 -5.45
N ILE A 106 4.17 8.89 -5.14
CA ILE A 106 5.37 9.51 -5.72
C ILE A 106 6.53 8.52 -5.66
#